data_AF-A0AAE0Y2C3-F1
#
_entry.id   AF-A0AAE0Y2C3-F1
#
_cell.length_a   1.000
_cell.length_b   1.000
_cell.length_c   1.000
_cell.angle_alpha   90.00
_cell.angle_beta   90.00
_cell.angle_gamma   90.00
#
_symmetry.space_group_name_H-M   'P 1'
#
loop_
_entity.id
_entity.type
_entity.pdbx_description
1 polymer ?
#
loop_
_entity_poly.entity_id
_entity_poly.type
_entity_poly.pdbx_seq_one_letter_code
_entity_poly.pdbx_strand_id
1 'polypeptide(L)'
;PDADGHPPPAYDEAVARKNIGRKIQSYKRVDAAKGHKCNLRLKDVEALTDAQGNRCAACNIELLWCYAPKDSRQFSVDRIDNAKGHIRDNVRLVCLECNRKRGAAALTHQPHCEATKNGGVPPGNVSAGQLQDLFDSI
;
A
#
# COMPACT_ATOMS: atom_id res chain seq x y z
N PRO A 1 -3.58 8.30 -13.81
CA PRO A 1 -4.37 8.03 -15.02
C PRO A 1 -4.52 6.52 -15.18
N ASP A 2 -5.74 6.03 -15.36
CA ASP A 2 -5.96 4.66 -15.83
C ASP A 2 -5.47 4.49 -17.29
N ALA A 3 -5.65 3.30 -17.87
CA ALA A 3 -5.23 3.02 -19.24
C ALA A 3 -5.89 3.96 -20.28
N ASP A 4 -7.00 4.61 -19.90
CA ASP A 4 -7.79 5.51 -20.74
C ASP A 4 -7.54 7.00 -20.39
N GLY A 5 -6.57 7.29 -19.52
CA GLY A 5 -6.17 8.65 -19.18
C GLY A 5 -7.00 9.35 -18.11
N HIS A 6 -8.01 8.69 -17.51
CA HIS A 6 -8.85 9.31 -16.49
C HIS A 6 -8.08 9.46 -15.18
N PRO A 7 -8.15 10.62 -14.51
CA PRO A 7 -7.57 10.78 -13.19
C PRO A 7 -8.19 9.77 -12.23
N PRO A 8 -7.40 9.22 -11.28
CA PRO A 8 -7.96 8.35 -10.26
C PRO A 8 -9.05 9.09 -9.47
N PRO A 9 -10.05 8.37 -8.95
CA PRO A 9 -11.10 8.99 -8.14
C PRO A 9 -10.48 9.67 -6.92
N ALA A 10 -11.12 10.73 -6.44
CA ALA A 10 -10.74 11.39 -5.20
C ALA A 10 -10.75 10.40 -4.03
N TYR A 11 -9.89 10.65 -3.03
CA TYR A 11 -9.86 9.83 -1.83
C TYR A 11 -11.16 9.96 -1.04
N ASP A 12 -11.73 8.83 -0.66
CA ASP A 12 -12.88 8.72 0.23
C ASP A 12 -12.61 7.63 1.27
N GLU A 13 -12.62 8.02 2.54
CA GLU A 13 -12.27 7.17 3.67
C GLU A 13 -13.19 5.93 3.78
N ALA A 14 -14.49 6.11 3.54
CA ALA A 14 -15.46 5.02 3.64
C ALA A 14 -15.25 3.99 2.52
N VAL A 15 -14.98 4.45 1.30
CA VAL A 15 -14.63 3.61 0.15
C VAL A 15 -13.31 2.90 0.38
N ALA A 16 -12.28 3.61 0.88
CA ALA A 16 -10.97 3.03 1.20
C ALA A 16 -11.10 1.90 2.23
N ARG A 17 -11.78 2.13 3.36
CA ARG A 17 -12.04 1.12 4.40
C ARG A 17 -12.81 -0.08 3.85
N LYS A 18 -13.80 0.15 3.00
CA LYS A 18 -14.56 -0.91 2.33
C LYS A 18 -13.66 -1.76 1.41
N ASN A 19 -12.77 -1.12 0.65
CA ASN A 19 -11.81 -1.81 -0.22
C ASN A 19 -10.78 -2.63 0.59
N ILE A 20 -10.29 -2.09 1.71
CA ILE A 20 -9.42 -2.79 2.66
C ILE A 20 -10.12 -4.04 3.21
N GLY A 21 -11.35 -3.89 3.73
CA GLY A 21 -12.12 -5.01 4.26
C GLY A 21 -12.33 -6.14 3.25
N ARG A 22 -12.69 -5.79 2.00
CA ARG A 22 -12.86 -6.77 0.91
C ARG A 22 -11.57 -7.54 0.61
N LYS A 23 -10.42 -6.86 0.56
CA LYS A 23 -9.12 -7.51 0.32
C LYS A 23 -8.73 -8.42 1.48
N ILE A 24 -8.85 -7.97 2.74
CA ILE A 24 -8.59 -8.80 3.92
C ILE A 24 -9.43 -10.07 3.89
N GLN A 25 -10.72 -9.97 3.58
CA GLN A 25 -11.60 -11.15 3.48
C GLN A 25 -11.17 -12.11 2.36
N SER A 26 -10.75 -11.57 1.21
CA SER A 26 -10.20 -12.37 0.11
C SER A 26 -8.94 -13.11 0.53
N TYR A 27 -7.97 -12.42 1.14
CA TYR A 27 -6.73 -13.02 1.62
C TYR A 27 -7.00 -14.11 2.67
N LYS A 28 -7.92 -13.87 3.61
CA LYS A 28 -8.31 -14.86 4.62
C LYS A 28 -8.81 -16.15 3.98
N ARG A 29 -9.63 -16.07 2.93
CA ARG A 29 -10.11 -17.25 2.19
C ARG A 29 -8.97 -17.98 1.49
N VAL A 30 -8.11 -17.25 0.78
CA VAL A 30 -6.98 -17.82 0.03
C VAL A 30 -5.97 -18.49 0.96
N ASP A 31 -5.64 -17.85 2.08
CA ASP A 31 -4.72 -18.40 3.07
C ASP A 31 -5.29 -19.63 3.75
N ALA A 32 -6.56 -19.60 4.16
CA ALA A 32 -7.22 -20.74 4.79
C ALA A 32 -7.25 -21.96 3.85
N ALA A 33 -7.52 -21.76 2.55
CA ALA A 33 -7.47 -22.82 1.55
C ALA A 33 -6.07 -23.45 1.38
N LYS A 34 -5.01 -22.73 1.76
CA LYS A 34 -3.62 -23.20 1.76
C LYS A 34 -3.13 -23.66 3.15
N GLY A 35 -4.01 -23.72 4.15
CA GLY A 35 -3.64 -24.05 5.53
C GLY A 35 -2.84 -22.96 6.25
N HIS A 36 -2.82 -21.74 5.73
CA HIS A 36 -2.10 -20.61 6.33
C HIS A 36 -3.01 -19.78 7.25
N LYS A 37 -2.40 -19.16 8.26
CA LYS A 37 -3.09 -18.20 9.15
C LYS A 37 -3.16 -16.83 8.49
N CYS A 38 -4.30 -16.16 8.63
CA CYS A 38 -4.49 -14.75 8.29
C CYS A 38 -5.03 -14.02 9.53
N ASN A 39 -4.23 -13.09 10.08
CA ASN A 39 -4.60 -12.31 11.27
C ASN A 39 -4.57 -10.79 11.05
N LEU A 40 -4.46 -10.38 9.78
CA LEU A 40 -4.50 -8.99 9.37
C LEU A 40 -5.84 -8.33 9.70
N ARG A 41 -5.74 -7.14 10.28
CA ARG A 41 -6.86 -6.26 10.60
C ARG A 41 -6.71 -4.95 9.82
N LEU A 42 -7.80 -4.19 9.75
CA LEU A 42 -7.82 -2.88 9.11
C LEU A 42 -6.72 -1.96 9.67
N LYS A 43 -6.59 -1.89 11.01
CA LYS A 43 -5.53 -1.13 11.68
C LYS A 43 -4.10 -1.55 11.31
N ASP A 44 -3.90 -2.83 10.97
CA ASP A 44 -2.57 -3.32 10.60
C ASP A 44 -2.21 -2.82 9.18
N VAL A 45 -3.22 -2.68 8.30
CA VAL A 45 -3.05 -2.08 6.97
C VAL A 45 -2.81 -0.57 7.07
N GLU A 46 -3.55 0.15 7.91
CA GLU A 46 -3.34 1.58 8.16
C GLU A 46 -1.91 1.84 8.69
N ALA A 47 -1.46 1.07 9.69
CA ALA A 47 -0.11 1.19 10.21
C ALA A 47 0.98 0.92 9.15
N LEU A 48 0.74 -0.02 8.22
CA LEU A 48 1.65 -0.25 7.10
C LEU A 48 1.64 0.92 6.10
N THR A 49 0.49 1.56 5.88
CA THR A 49 0.39 2.74 5.03
C THR A 49 1.27 3.85 5.58
N ASP A 50 1.18 4.12 6.88
CA ASP A 50 2.00 5.14 7.54
C ASP A 50 3.49 4.76 7.49
N ALA A 51 3.83 3.52 7.87
CA ALA A 51 5.22 3.06 7.89
C ALA A 51 5.89 3.06 6.51
N GLN A 52 5.13 2.83 5.43
CA GLN A 52 5.64 2.85 4.06
C GLN A 52 5.44 4.20 3.34
N GLY A 53 4.85 5.19 4.01
CA GLY A 53 4.55 6.50 3.41
C GLY A 53 3.60 6.43 2.20
N ASN A 54 2.60 5.54 2.26
CA ASN A 54 1.63 5.27 1.19
C ASN A 54 2.27 4.90 -0.17
N ARG A 55 3.42 4.23 -0.14
CA ARG A 55 4.15 3.83 -1.34
C ARG A 55 4.28 2.33 -1.48
N CYS A 56 4.27 1.88 -2.72
CA CYS A 56 4.57 0.50 -3.09
C CYS A 56 5.99 0.13 -2.65
N ALA A 57 6.13 -0.89 -1.80
CA ALA A 57 7.44 -1.36 -1.34
C ALA A 57 8.35 -1.88 -2.47
N ALA A 58 7.79 -2.23 -3.64
CA ALA A 58 8.55 -2.78 -4.75
C ALA A 58 8.97 -1.74 -5.80
N CYS A 59 8.13 -0.76 -6.14
CA CYS A 59 8.44 0.25 -7.16
C CYS A 59 8.25 1.71 -6.73
N ASN A 60 7.97 1.95 -5.44
CA ASN A 60 7.93 3.26 -4.79
C ASN A 60 6.89 4.28 -5.33
N ILE A 61 5.94 3.84 -6.15
CA ILE A 61 4.80 4.67 -6.56
C ILE A 61 3.77 4.80 -5.44
N GLU A 62 3.01 5.89 -5.47
CA GLU A 62 1.86 6.08 -4.58
C GLU A 62 0.74 5.07 -4.86
N LEU A 63 0.24 4.45 -3.79
CA LEU A 63 -0.85 3.48 -3.84
C LEU A 63 -2.22 4.16 -3.85
N LEU A 64 -3.13 3.62 -4.66
CA LEU A 64 -4.52 4.06 -4.70
C LEU A 64 -5.39 3.18 -3.79
N TRP A 65 -6.16 3.83 -2.92
CA TRP A 65 -7.13 3.19 -2.01
C TRP A 65 -8.57 3.24 -2.52
N CYS A 66 -8.85 4.25 -3.36
CA CYS A 66 -10.05 4.40 -4.18
C CYS A 66 -9.61 4.24 -5.63
N TYR A 67 -10.21 3.30 -6.36
CA TYR A 67 -9.72 2.91 -7.69
C TYR A 67 -10.81 2.25 -8.52
N ALA A 68 -10.66 2.31 -9.84
CA ALA A 68 -11.46 1.54 -10.78
C ALA A 68 -11.04 0.06 -10.76
N PRO A 69 -11.93 -0.88 -11.15
CA PRO A 69 -11.57 -2.29 -11.25
C PRO A 69 -10.33 -2.51 -12.12
N LYS A 70 -9.38 -3.31 -11.62
CA LYS A 70 -8.12 -3.69 -12.31
C LYS A 70 -7.09 -2.56 -12.50
N ASP A 71 -7.26 -1.41 -11.86
CA ASP A 71 -6.22 -0.37 -11.83
C ASP A 71 -4.88 -0.94 -11.32
N SER A 72 -3.80 -0.72 -12.06
CA SER A 72 -2.46 -1.25 -11.74
C SER A 72 -1.88 -0.66 -10.45
N ARG A 73 -2.28 0.57 -10.10
CA ARG A 73 -1.83 1.32 -8.92
C ARG A 73 -2.65 1.03 -7.69
N GLN A 74 -3.77 0.31 -7.79
CA GLN A 74 -4.55 -0.07 -6.61
C GLN A 74 -3.64 -0.80 -5.60
N PHE A 75 -3.82 -0.54 -4.31
CA PHE A 75 -3.04 -1.22 -3.29
C PHE A 75 -3.30 -2.74 -3.29
N SER A 76 -2.30 -3.49 -2.84
CA SER A 76 -2.39 -4.90 -2.53
C SER A 76 -1.49 -5.18 -1.33
N VAL A 77 -1.85 -6.17 -0.53
CA VAL A 77 -1.00 -6.69 0.54
C VAL A 77 -0.26 -7.90 -0.04
N ASP A 78 1.06 -7.80 -0.17
CA ASP A 78 1.92 -8.92 -0.58
C ASP A 78 2.44 -9.65 0.65
N ARG A 79 2.66 -10.97 0.50
CA ARG A 79 3.32 -11.79 1.50
C ARG A 79 4.83 -11.69 1.30
N ILE A 80 5.58 -11.34 2.33
CA ILE A 80 7.04 -11.29 2.26
C ILE A 80 7.58 -12.71 2.00
N ASP A 81 7.14 -13.67 2.81
CA ASP A 81 7.39 -15.11 2.67
C ASP A 81 6.10 -15.82 2.22
N ASN A 82 6.17 -16.52 1.08
CA ASN A 82 5.06 -17.27 0.50
C ASN A 82 4.65 -18.52 1.29
N ALA A 83 5.55 -19.06 2.12
CA ALA A 83 5.29 -20.23 2.96
C ALA A 83 4.44 -19.86 4.19
N LYS A 84 4.26 -18.58 4.47
CA LYS A 84 3.44 -18.04 5.55
C LYS A 84 2.20 -17.34 4.97
N GLY A 85 1.18 -17.16 5.79
CA GLY A 85 -0.02 -16.42 5.40
C GLY A 85 0.13 -14.91 5.59
N HIS A 86 -0.97 -14.19 5.42
CA HIS A 86 -1.09 -12.77 5.69
C HIS A 86 -1.14 -12.51 7.21
N ILE A 87 0.04 -12.50 7.83
CA ILE A 87 0.25 -12.13 9.23
C ILE A 87 1.05 -10.84 9.34
N ARG A 88 0.89 -10.09 10.43
CA ARG A 88 1.46 -8.72 10.59
C ARG A 88 2.93 -8.61 10.18
N ASP A 89 3.76 -9.56 10.60
CA ASP A 89 5.21 -9.51 10.35
C ASP A 89 5.62 -10.16 9.01
N ASN A 90 4.65 -10.57 8.19
CA ASN A 90 4.87 -11.24 6.91
C ASN A 90 4.22 -10.51 5.73
N VAL A 91 3.95 -9.21 5.87
CA VAL A 91 3.27 -8.46 4.81
C VAL A 91 3.91 -7.10 4.52
N ARG A 92 3.67 -6.64 3.30
CA ARG A 92 4.02 -5.29 2.83
C ARG A 92 2.96 -4.80 1.85
N LEU A 93 2.83 -3.48 1.73
CA LEU A 93 1.96 -2.87 0.72
C LEU A 93 2.70 -2.73 -0.61
N VAL A 94 2.04 -3.14 -1.67
CA VAL A 94 2.53 -3.05 -3.06
C VAL A 94 1.39 -2.63 -3.97
N CYS A 95 1.70 -2.15 -5.17
CA CYS A 95 0.67 -1.96 -6.19
C CYS A 95 0.26 -3.32 -6.78
N LEU A 96 -0.94 -3.38 -7.37
CA LEU A 96 -1.46 -4.60 -8.00
C LEU A 96 -0.51 -5.13 -9.08
N GLU A 97 0.09 -4.24 -9.86
CA GLU A 97 1.01 -4.63 -10.93
C GLU A 97 2.24 -5.38 -10.41
N CYS A 98 2.92 -4.81 -9.40
CA CYS A 98 4.03 -5.48 -8.72
C CYS A 98 3.58 -6.85 -8.18
N ASN A 99 2.44 -6.89 -7.48
CA ASN A 99 1.92 -8.12 -6.90
C ASN A 99 1.65 -9.21 -7.96
N ARG A 100 1.15 -8.83 -9.15
CA ARG A 100 0.90 -9.76 -10.26
C ARG A 100 2.19 -10.24 -10.92
N LYS A 101 3.17 -9.35 -11.12
CA LYS A 101 4.46 -9.67 -11.75
C LYS A 101 5.35 -10.56 -10.87
N ARG A 102 5.17 -10.51 -9.55
CA ARG A 102 5.90 -11.31 -8.56
C ARG A 102 5.90 -12.82 -8.84
N GLY A 103 4.75 -13.38 -9.21
CA GLY A 103 4.59 -14.84 -9.34
C GLY A 103 4.90 -15.61 -8.04
N ALA A 104 5.59 -16.75 -8.16
CA ALA A 104 5.99 -17.60 -7.03
C ALA A 104 7.25 -17.10 -6.29
N ALA A 105 7.99 -16.15 -6.87
CA ALA A 105 9.18 -15.58 -6.25
C ALA A 105 8.82 -14.54 -5.17
N ALA A 106 9.78 -14.19 -4.32
CA ALA A 106 9.64 -13.01 -3.47
C ALA A 106 9.80 -11.74 -4.33
N LEU A 107 9.03 -10.67 -4.06
CA LEU A 107 9.29 -9.38 -4.71
C LEU A 107 10.66 -8.85 -4.27
N THR A 108 11.50 -8.63 -5.26
CA THR A 108 12.69 -7.76 -5.17
C THR A 108 12.28 -6.33 -5.51
N HIS A 109 13.06 -5.36 -5.04
CA HIS A 109 12.88 -3.98 -5.45
C HIS A 109 13.14 -3.89 -6.97
N GLN A 110 12.14 -3.51 -7.75
CA GLN A 110 12.24 -3.41 -9.20
C GLN A 110 11.54 -2.13 -9.68
N PRO A 111 12.27 -1.15 -10.22
CA PRO A 111 11.68 -0.01 -10.89
C PRO A 111 11.16 -0.46 -12.27
N HIS A 112 9.97 -1.07 -12.31
CA HIS A 112 9.26 -1.33 -13.56
C HIS A 112 8.07 -0.39 -13.77
N CYS A 113 7.70 0.35 -12.72
CA CYS A 113 6.77 1.46 -12.79
C CYS A 113 7.62 2.68 -13.14
N GLU A 114 7.68 3.08 -14.41
CA GLU A 114 8.23 4.40 -14.74
C GLU A 114 7.32 5.45 -14.09
N ALA A 115 7.64 5.81 -12.85
CA ALA A 115 7.06 6.97 -12.22
C ALA A 115 7.46 8.16 -13.10
N THR A 116 6.50 8.70 -13.85
CA THR A 116 6.64 10.00 -14.49
C THR A 116 7.17 10.95 -13.43
N LYS A 117 8.39 11.44 -13.67
CA LYS A 117 9.05 12.45 -12.86
C LYS A 117 8.13 13.66 -12.78
N ASN A 118 7.36 13.81 -11.71
CA ASN A 118 6.79 15.06 -11.27
C ASN A 118 6.50 14.93 -9.77
N GLY A 119 7.19 15.75 -8.98
CA GLY A 119 7.00 15.84 -7.54
C GLY A 119 5.58 16.25 -7.20
N GLY A 120 4.77 15.27 -6.78
CA GLY A 120 3.52 15.53 -6.09
C GLY A 120 3.83 15.80 -4.63
N VAL A 121 3.56 17.04 -4.21
CA VAL A 121 3.59 17.50 -2.82
C VAL A 121 2.78 16.53 -1.95
N PRO A 122 3.32 16.02 -0.82
CA PRO A 122 2.54 15.19 0.09
C PRO A 122 1.37 15.99 0.69
N PRO A 123 0.17 15.40 0.86
CA PRO A 123 -0.85 16.02 1.69
C PRO A 123 -0.28 16.19 3.11
N GLY A 124 -0.41 17.42 3.62
CA GLY A 124 0.31 17.90 4.80
C GLY A 124 0.15 16.99 6.02
N ASN A 125 1.30 16.60 6.56
CA ASN A 125 1.41 16.37 8.00
C ASN A 125 1.81 17.70 8.63
N VAL A 126 0.96 18.22 9.50
CA VAL A 126 1.39 19.13 10.57
C VAL A 126 2.44 18.38 11.38
N SER A 127 3.69 18.85 11.35
CA SER A 127 4.75 18.29 12.18
C SER A 127 4.51 18.68 13.63
N ALA A 128 4.26 17.70 14.49
CA ALA A 128 4.61 17.82 15.91
C ALA A 128 6.14 17.89 15.99
N GLY A 129 6.70 19.10 15.96
CA GLY A 129 8.16 19.27 15.92
C GLY A 129 8.70 20.69 15.66
N GLN A 130 7.87 21.72 15.48
CA GLN A 130 8.34 23.11 15.51
C GLN A 130 8.23 23.67 16.93
N LEU A 131 9.20 23.32 17.77
CA LEU A 131 9.43 23.95 19.08
C LEU A 131 10.87 23.66 19.52
N GLN A 132 11.86 24.06 18.70
CA GLN A 132 13.26 24.05 19.13
C GLN A 132 14.10 25.21 18.57
N ASP A 133 13.51 26.21 17.91
CA ASP A 133 14.23 27.38 17.40
C ASP A 133 13.85 28.67 18.15
N LEU A 134 13.76 28.60 19.48
CA LEU A 134 13.59 29.80 20.33
C LEU A 134 14.53 29.83 21.55
N PHE A 135 15.57 28.99 21.57
CA PHE A 135 16.54 28.92 22.68
C PHE A 135 18.01 29.16 22.30
N ASP A 136 18.32 29.50 21.04
CA ASP A 136 19.68 29.86 20.60
C ASP A 136 19.81 31.33 20.19
N SER A 137 19.12 32.22 20.89
CA SER A 137 19.40 33.66 20.81
C SER A 137 19.26 34.27 22.21
N ILE A 138 20.41 34.24 22.91
CA ILE A 138 20.84 35.29 23.82
C ILE A 138 20.71 36.65 23.14
#